data_AF-A0A0D3IP79-F1
#
_entry.id   AF-A0A0D3IP79-F1
#
_cell.length_a   1.000
_cell.length_b   1.000
_cell.length_c   1.000
_cell.angle_alpha   90.00
_cell.angle_beta   90.00
_cell.angle_gamma   90.00
#
_symmetry.space_group_name_H-M   'P 1'
#
loop_
_entity.id
_entity.type
_entity.pdbx_description
1 polymer ?
#
loop_
_entity_poly.entity_id
_entity_poly.type
_entity_poly.pdbx_seq_one_letter_code
_entity_poly.pdbx_strand_id
1 'polypeptide(L)'
;MLAALLPLPALSHLRALVLGVAIVHDTWLTNGSFAHQLVALGLATQGRAMQEMVERRIEQQHGCCFEVSRVLGHLPAGSLPRLAKLNLDGTLLTASSRGRPTGIRALSSALARGAMPQLATLRLCQAALHDGAVEQLARGLSVGGLERTLRVLQLDDNEIHELSPLSGCRLRHLSAARNPLDFDSLGRTLEAGAFPALRSLYFTAWHIPAGEEGSAEAAGRLALKAACEARGVTCHCALLED
;
A
#
# COMPACT_ATOMS: atom_id res chain seq x y z
N MET A 1 38.67 33.69 51.62
CA MET A 1 37.94 34.51 50.65
C MET A 1 37.55 33.64 49.46
N LEU A 2 36.25 33.33 49.41
CA LEU A 2 35.39 32.76 48.35
C LEU A 2 36.04 32.09 47.12
N ALA A 3 36.00 30.75 47.11
CA ALA A 3 35.93 29.93 45.90
C ALA A 3 34.45 29.61 45.61
N ALA A 4 33.94 30.08 44.47
CA ALA A 4 32.57 29.83 44.02
C ALA A 4 32.54 28.68 43.02
N LEU A 5 31.90 27.57 43.43
CA LEU A 5 31.51 26.43 42.61
C LEU A 5 30.23 26.78 41.84
N LEU A 6 30.27 26.74 40.51
CA LEU A 6 29.09 26.71 39.64
C LEU A 6 28.88 25.28 39.13
N PRO A 7 27.64 24.74 39.08
CA PRO A 7 27.37 23.43 38.52
C PRO A 7 27.21 23.50 36.99
N LEU A 8 27.99 22.69 36.27
CA LEU A 8 27.83 22.42 34.84
C LEU A 8 26.96 21.18 34.63
N PRO A 9 25.80 21.30 33.96
CA PRO A 9 25.31 20.21 33.13
C PRO A 9 24.87 20.77 31.76
N ALA A 10 25.82 21.03 30.86
CA ALA A 10 25.51 21.45 29.49
C ALA A 10 26.55 21.00 28.45
N LEU A 11 27.28 19.90 28.70
CA LEU A 11 28.30 19.40 27.76
C LEU A 11 28.13 17.93 27.35
N SER A 12 27.06 17.24 27.79
CA SER A 12 26.72 15.89 27.32
C SER A 12 25.90 15.87 26.02
N HIS A 13 25.26 16.98 25.63
CA HIS A 13 24.46 17.04 24.40
C HIS A 13 25.23 17.50 23.15
N LEU A 14 26.39 18.16 23.32
CA LEU A 14 27.17 18.69 22.18
C LEU A 14 28.20 17.70 21.62
N ARG A 15 28.54 16.62 22.34
CA ARG A 15 29.39 15.53 21.79
C ARG A 15 28.62 14.53 20.94
N ALA A 16 27.29 14.43 21.09
CA ALA A 16 26.45 13.56 20.27
C ALA A 16 26.11 14.18 18.89
N LEU A 17 26.10 15.51 18.77
CA LEU A 17 25.81 16.18 17.50
C LEU A 17 27.01 16.21 16.54
N VAL A 18 28.24 16.18 17.06
CA VAL A 18 29.45 16.34 16.23
C VAL A 18 29.98 14.99 15.70
N LEU A 19 29.63 13.85 16.31
CA LEU A 19 29.95 12.53 15.74
C LEU A 19 28.89 12.00 14.73
N GLY A 20 27.70 12.61 14.65
CA GLY A 20 26.64 12.18 13.74
C GLY A 20 26.75 12.72 12.30
N VAL A 21 27.62 13.70 12.06
CA VAL A 21 27.74 14.38 10.74
C VAL A 21 28.96 13.87 9.95
N ALA A 22 29.83 13.06 10.55
CA ALA A 22 31.07 12.60 9.91
C ALA A 22 31.02 11.20 9.25
N ILE A 23 29.86 10.54 9.18
CA ILE A 23 29.72 9.18 8.59
C ILE A 23 28.69 9.16 7.44
N VAL A 24 28.63 10.23 6.64
CA VAL A 24 27.77 10.27 5.42
C VAL A 24 28.58 10.49 4.14
N HIS A 25 29.90 10.47 4.22
CA HIS A 25 30.74 10.27 3.04
C HIS A 25 31.67 9.09 3.32
N ASP A 26 31.68 8.11 2.41
CA ASP A 26 32.57 6.94 2.35
C ASP A 26 32.27 5.73 3.24
N THR A 27 31.12 5.08 3.02
CA THR A 27 31.07 3.59 3.01
C THR A 27 29.97 3.10 2.08
N TRP A 28 30.22 3.23 0.78
CA TRP A 28 29.58 2.39 -0.23
C TRP A 28 30.33 1.06 -0.28
N LEU A 29 29.58 -0.04 -0.36
CA LEU A 29 30.06 -1.43 -0.52
C LEU A 29 30.71 -2.06 0.71
N THR A 30 29.92 -2.67 1.59
CA THR A 30 30.14 -4.07 2.02
C THR A 30 28.97 -4.55 2.90
N ASN A 31 28.66 -5.83 2.75
CA ASN A 31 27.59 -6.54 3.44
C ASN A 31 27.76 -6.48 4.96
N GLY A 32 26.92 -5.69 5.66
CA GLY A 32 26.92 -5.62 7.11
C GLY A 32 25.64 -4.99 7.67
N SER A 33 25.08 -5.63 8.69
CA SER A 33 23.78 -5.38 9.33
C SER A 33 23.40 -3.90 9.57
N PHE A 34 22.49 -3.37 8.74
CA PHE A 34 21.84 -2.06 8.90
C PHE A 34 20.76 -2.04 9.99
N ALA A 35 20.29 -3.21 10.45
CA ALA A 35 19.16 -3.31 11.38
C ALA A 35 19.52 -2.86 12.80
N HIS A 36 20.80 -2.91 13.19
CA HIS A 36 21.24 -2.54 14.53
C HIS A 36 21.52 -1.03 14.69
N GLN A 37 21.76 -0.29 13.61
CA GLN A 37 22.08 1.14 13.70
C GLN A 37 20.84 2.05 13.82
N LEU A 38 19.67 1.56 13.41
CA LEU A 38 18.41 2.33 13.48
C LEU A 38 17.74 2.33 14.86
N VAL A 39 18.09 1.38 15.75
CA VAL A 39 17.49 1.27 17.09
C VAL A 39 18.11 2.25 18.10
N ALA A 40 19.30 2.80 17.82
CA ALA A 40 20.07 3.57 18.80
C ALA A 40 19.94 5.11 18.73
N LEU A 41 19.27 5.68 17.71
CA LEU A 41 19.27 7.14 17.48
C LEU A 41 17.85 7.73 17.34
N GLY A 42 17.19 8.00 18.46
CA GLY A 42 16.25 9.14 18.59
C GLY A 42 14.77 8.93 18.21
N LEU A 43 13.96 8.46 19.17
CA LEU A 43 12.56 8.01 19.02
C LEU A 43 11.45 9.07 18.88
N ALA A 44 11.72 10.36 18.62
CA ALA A 44 10.62 11.36 18.58
C ALA A 44 10.66 12.35 17.41
N THR A 45 11.84 12.69 16.88
CA THR A 45 11.99 13.56 15.71
C THR A 45 12.06 12.80 14.39
N GLN A 46 12.17 11.46 14.44
CA GLN A 46 12.35 10.59 13.27
C GLN A 46 11.12 10.41 12.38
N GLY A 47 9.90 10.67 12.84
CA GLY A 47 8.70 10.36 12.05
C GLY A 47 8.69 11.04 10.68
N ARG A 48 9.10 12.32 10.62
CA ARG A 48 9.12 13.10 9.37
C ARG A 48 10.29 12.69 8.46
N ALA A 49 11.49 12.52 9.02
CA ALA A 49 12.67 12.11 8.26
C ALA A 49 12.56 10.67 7.73
N MET A 50 12.00 9.76 8.52
CA MET A 50 11.72 8.39 8.11
C MET A 50 10.63 8.37 7.02
N GLN A 51 9.57 9.16 7.17
CA GLN A 51 8.54 9.28 6.14
C GLN A 51 9.12 9.82 4.83
N GLU A 52 9.86 10.93 4.86
CA GLU A 52 10.51 11.51 3.67
C GLU A 52 11.52 10.55 3.04
N MET A 53 12.26 9.78 3.85
CA MET A 53 13.20 8.78 3.35
C MET A 53 12.47 7.61 2.67
N VAL A 54 11.37 7.12 3.24
CA VAL A 54 10.56 6.06 2.66
C VAL A 54 9.93 6.53 1.35
N GLU A 55 9.34 7.73 1.32
CA GLU A 55 8.77 8.34 0.11
C GLU A 55 9.84 8.48 -0.99
N ARG A 56 11.01 9.07 -0.69
CA ARG A 56 12.10 9.22 -1.67
C ARG A 56 12.69 7.91 -2.16
N ARG A 57 12.87 6.91 -1.29
CA ARG A 57 13.43 5.61 -1.68
C ARG A 57 12.47 4.84 -2.57
N ILE A 58 11.17 4.88 -2.28
CA ILE A 58 10.16 4.20 -3.10
C ILE A 58 10.12 4.84 -4.50
N GLU A 59 10.15 6.17 -4.60
CA GLU A 59 10.15 6.87 -5.90
C GLU A 59 11.39 6.61 -6.76
N GLN A 60 12.56 6.41 -6.15
CA GLN A 60 13.81 6.19 -6.89
C GLN A 60 14.06 4.72 -7.30
N GLN A 61 13.29 3.77 -6.77
CA GLN A 61 13.54 2.33 -6.92
C GLN A 61 12.47 1.67 -7.80
N HIS A 62 12.36 2.10 -9.06
CA HIS A 62 11.61 1.33 -10.06
C HIS A 62 12.30 -0.01 -10.30
N GLY A 63 11.71 -1.11 -9.78
CA GLY A 63 12.08 -2.48 -10.14
C GLY A 63 12.58 -3.39 -9.02
N CYS A 64 12.88 -2.90 -7.81
CA CYS A 64 13.38 -3.76 -6.72
C CYS A 64 12.33 -3.98 -5.62
N CYS A 65 11.44 -4.97 -5.84
CA CYS A 65 10.50 -5.44 -4.83
C CYS A 65 11.18 -5.82 -3.50
N PHE A 66 12.45 -6.22 -3.55
CA PHE A 66 13.23 -6.62 -2.38
C PHE A 66 13.39 -5.52 -1.32
N GLU A 67 13.72 -4.28 -1.73
CA GLU A 67 13.92 -3.19 -0.78
C GLU A 67 12.59 -2.76 -0.15
N VAL A 68 11.50 -2.75 -0.93
CA VAL A 68 10.15 -2.51 -0.42
C VAL A 68 9.76 -3.58 0.61
N SER A 69 9.96 -4.87 0.31
CA SER A 69 9.72 -5.96 1.25
C SER A 69 10.52 -5.80 2.54
N ARG A 70 11.79 -5.40 2.42
CA ARG A 70 12.69 -5.23 3.55
C ARG A 70 12.23 -4.06 4.43
N VAL A 71 11.92 -2.90 3.86
CA VAL A 71 11.46 -1.73 4.62
C VAL A 71 10.13 -2.05 5.29
N LEU A 72 9.11 -2.47 4.54
CA LEU A 72 7.78 -2.75 5.08
C LEU A 72 7.80 -3.89 6.11
N GLY A 73 8.60 -4.93 5.86
CA GLY A 73 8.74 -6.08 6.76
C GLY A 73 9.20 -5.70 8.17
N HIS A 74 9.98 -4.64 8.31
CA HIS A 74 10.54 -4.18 9.59
C HIS A 74 9.79 -3.00 10.22
N LEU A 75 8.73 -2.46 9.58
CA LEU A 75 7.97 -1.37 10.17
C LEU A 75 7.25 -1.81 11.46
N PRO A 76 7.56 -1.22 12.63
CA PRO A 76 6.80 -1.47 13.84
C PRO A 76 5.44 -0.76 13.80
N ALA A 77 4.57 -1.12 14.74
CA ALA A 77 3.28 -0.45 14.94
C ALA A 77 3.46 1.06 15.14
N GLY A 78 2.63 1.87 14.51
CA GLY A 78 2.65 3.33 14.63
C GLY A 78 3.93 4.01 14.11
N SER A 79 4.77 3.32 13.34
CA SER A 79 6.02 3.88 12.80
C SER A 79 5.81 5.04 11.83
N LEU A 80 4.69 5.03 11.12
CA LEU A 80 4.32 6.05 10.14
C LEU A 80 2.95 6.65 10.52
N PRO A 81 2.85 7.32 11.68
CA PRO A 81 1.56 7.69 12.28
C PRO A 81 0.82 8.79 11.51
N ARG A 82 1.49 9.46 10.58
CA ARG A 82 0.95 10.55 9.75
C ARG A 82 0.90 10.22 8.26
N LEU A 83 1.33 9.02 7.85
CA LEU A 83 1.32 8.64 6.45
C LEU A 83 -0.12 8.42 6.00
N ALA A 84 -0.64 9.37 5.22
CA ALA A 84 -2.01 9.32 4.70
C ALA A 84 -2.08 8.70 3.30
N LYS A 85 -0.98 8.71 2.55
CA LYS A 85 -0.91 8.19 1.18
C LYS A 85 0.33 7.32 1.03
N LEU A 86 0.16 6.13 0.46
CA LEU A 86 1.24 5.24 0.10
C LEU A 86 1.08 4.88 -1.38
N ASN A 87 2.10 5.22 -2.17
CA ASN A 87 2.18 4.85 -3.57
C ASN A 87 3.24 3.77 -3.74
N LEU A 88 2.83 2.62 -4.28
CA LEU A 88 3.71 1.48 -4.60
C LEU A 88 3.50 1.03 -6.06
N ASP A 89 3.05 1.94 -6.93
CA ASP A 89 2.83 1.68 -8.34
C ASP A 89 4.12 1.19 -9.02
N GLY A 90 4.02 0.18 -9.89
CA GLY A 90 5.14 -0.41 -10.61
C GLY A 90 6.11 -1.23 -9.74
N THR A 91 5.81 -1.43 -8.45
CA THR A 91 6.62 -2.29 -7.58
C THR A 91 6.14 -3.73 -7.74
N LEU A 92 6.99 -4.64 -8.23
CA LEU A 92 6.64 -6.06 -8.44
C LEU A 92 6.44 -6.82 -7.12
N LEU A 93 5.38 -6.52 -6.37
CA LEU A 93 5.20 -6.92 -4.97
C LEU A 93 5.02 -8.42 -4.79
N THR A 94 4.56 -9.14 -5.80
CA THR A 94 4.36 -10.59 -5.75
C THR A 94 5.58 -11.38 -6.21
N ALA A 95 6.53 -10.75 -6.90
CA ALA A 95 7.75 -11.42 -7.33
C ALA A 95 8.56 -11.88 -6.11
N SER A 96 8.64 -13.20 -5.91
CA SER A 96 9.56 -13.81 -4.94
C SER A 96 10.78 -14.33 -5.68
N SER A 97 11.96 -13.91 -5.23
CA SER A 97 13.19 -14.62 -5.57
C SER A 97 13.66 -15.41 -4.34
N ARG A 98 13.95 -16.71 -4.52
CA ARG A 98 14.72 -17.52 -3.57
C ARG A 98 14.08 -17.70 -2.17
N GLY A 99 12.77 -17.95 -2.10
CA GLY A 99 12.09 -18.30 -0.85
C GLY A 99 11.92 -17.15 0.15
N ARG A 100 12.10 -15.90 -0.29
CA ARG A 100 11.91 -14.71 0.56
C ARG A 100 10.44 -14.28 0.57
N PRO A 101 9.97 -13.67 1.68
CA PRO A 101 8.63 -13.09 1.74
C PRO A 101 8.47 -12.04 0.64
N THR A 102 7.35 -12.13 -0.08
CA THR A 102 6.96 -11.19 -1.13
C THR A 102 6.70 -9.80 -0.55
N GLY A 103 6.81 -8.77 -1.39
CA GLY A 103 6.48 -7.39 -1.02
C GLY A 103 5.06 -7.25 -0.51
N ILE A 104 4.11 -7.99 -1.10
CA ILE A 104 2.73 -7.98 -0.64
C ILE A 104 2.57 -8.59 0.77
N ARG A 105 3.31 -9.65 1.09
CA ARG A 105 3.30 -10.24 2.44
C ARG A 105 3.89 -9.27 3.47
N ALA A 106 4.97 -8.58 3.10
CA ALA A 106 5.57 -7.54 3.94
C ALA A 106 4.63 -6.36 4.17
N LEU A 107 3.97 -5.86 3.11
CA LEU A 107 2.96 -4.82 3.17
C LEU A 107 1.78 -5.23 4.06
N SER A 108 1.18 -6.38 3.80
CA SER A 108 0.07 -6.93 4.60
C SER A 108 0.45 -7.05 6.07
N SER A 109 1.66 -7.53 6.37
CA SER A 109 2.16 -7.63 7.74
C SER A 109 2.36 -6.26 8.41
N ALA A 110 2.85 -5.26 7.67
CA ALA A 110 2.99 -3.89 8.19
C ALA A 110 1.62 -3.26 8.47
N LEU A 111 0.64 -3.44 7.58
CA LEU A 111 -0.74 -2.99 7.77
C LEU A 111 -1.38 -3.67 8.98
N ALA A 112 -1.25 -5.00 9.09
CA ALA A 112 -1.78 -5.79 10.22
C ALA A 112 -1.20 -5.34 11.58
N ARG A 113 0.07 -4.91 11.61
CA ARG A 113 0.68 -4.35 12.83
C ARG A 113 0.26 -2.91 13.13
N GLY A 114 -0.53 -2.27 12.27
CA GLY A 114 -0.91 -0.87 12.42
C GLY A 114 0.28 0.09 12.22
N ALA A 115 1.22 -0.22 11.32
CA ALA A 115 2.36 0.66 11.04
C ALA A 115 1.94 2.04 10.53
N MET A 116 0.82 2.11 9.79
CA MET A 116 0.33 3.30 9.10
C MET A 116 -1.14 3.59 9.48
N PRO A 117 -1.45 3.93 10.74
CA PRO A 117 -2.83 3.98 11.25
C PRO A 117 -3.72 5.03 10.55
N GLN A 118 -3.12 6.04 9.91
CA GLN A 118 -3.82 7.12 9.21
C GLN A 118 -3.86 6.93 7.68
N LEU A 119 -3.50 5.75 7.16
CA LEU A 119 -3.45 5.51 5.72
C LEU A 119 -4.85 5.62 5.11
N ALA A 120 -5.03 6.60 4.23
CA ALA A 120 -6.30 6.91 3.58
C ALA A 120 -6.30 6.57 2.08
N THR A 121 -5.13 6.52 1.46
CA THR A 121 -4.94 6.19 0.03
C THR A 121 -3.81 5.19 -0.13
N LEU A 122 -4.10 4.09 -0.83
CA LEU A 122 -3.12 3.09 -1.21
C LEU A 122 -3.19 2.87 -2.73
N ARG A 123 -2.05 3.00 -3.39
CA ARG A 123 -1.91 2.76 -4.83
C ARG A 123 -0.95 1.61 -5.08
N LEU A 124 -1.42 0.64 -5.87
CA LEU A 124 -0.74 -0.61 -6.20
C LEU A 124 -0.94 -0.93 -7.69
N CYS A 125 -0.91 0.09 -8.54
CA CYS A 125 -1.05 -0.13 -9.99
C CYS A 125 0.20 -0.82 -10.53
N GLN A 126 0.07 -1.74 -11.50
CA GLN A 126 1.23 -2.46 -12.08
C GLN A 126 2.11 -3.15 -11.02
N ALA A 127 1.50 -3.70 -9.97
CA ALA A 127 2.22 -4.31 -8.85
C ALA A 127 2.31 -5.85 -8.94
N ALA A 128 1.93 -6.41 -10.10
CA ALA A 128 1.83 -7.84 -10.37
C ALA A 128 0.93 -8.58 -9.37
N LEU A 129 -0.13 -7.94 -8.87
CA LEU A 129 -1.06 -8.55 -7.93
C LEU A 129 -1.94 -9.60 -8.62
N HIS A 130 -2.23 -10.67 -7.91
CA HIS A 130 -3.20 -11.72 -8.28
C HIS A 130 -4.19 -11.92 -7.13
N ASP A 131 -5.20 -12.77 -7.26
CA ASP A 131 -6.27 -12.92 -6.26
C ASP A 131 -5.74 -13.26 -4.85
N GLY A 132 -4.82 -14.23 -4.74
CA GLY A 132 -4.17 -14.54 -3.46
C GLY A 132 -3.37 -13.37 -2.84
N ALA A 133 -2.91 -12.40 -3.64
CA ALA A 133 -2.26 -11.19 -3.14
C ALA A 133 -3.31 -10.20 -2.59
N VAL A 134 -4.47 -10.10 -3.22
CA VAL A 134 -5.64 -9.33 -2.76
C VAL A 134 -6.19 -9.90 -1.45
N GLU A 135 -6.27 -11.21 -1.31
CA GLU A 135 -6.64 -11.88 -0.04
C GLU A 135 -5.68 -11.52 1.10
N GLN A 136 -4.37 -11.59 0.83
CA GLN A 136 -3.36 -11.19 1.82
C GLN A 136 -3.49 -9.72 2.19
N LEU A 137 -3.71 -8.84 1.22
CA LEU A 137 -3.91 -7.41 1.46
C LEU A 137 -5.17 -7.18 2.30
N ALA A 138 -6.29 -7.80 1.95
CA ALA A 138 -7.56 -7.69 2.66
C ALA A 138 -7.41 -8.11 4.13
N ARG A 139 -6.74 -9.23 4.38
CA ARG A 139 -6.44 -9.69 5.75
C ARG A 139 -5.61 -8.67 6.52
N GLY A 140 -4.59 -8.08 5.89
CA GLY A 140 -3.74 -7.06 6.50
C GLY A 140 -4.52 -5.79 6.86
N LEU A 141 -5.41 -5.34 5.97
CA LEU A 141 -6.28 -4.17 6.19
C LEU A 141 -7.28 -4.40 7.33
N SER A 142 -7.88 -5.59 7.39
CA SER A 142 -8.85 -5.94 8.43
C SER A 142 -8.20 -6.04 9.80
N VAL A 143 -7.10 -6.80 9.93
CA VAL A 143 -6.36 -6.95 11.20
C VAL A 143 -5.79 -5.61 11.67
N GLY A 144 -5.31 -4.77 10.75
CA GLY A 144 -4.79 -3.44 11.05
C GLY A 144 -5.84 -2.39 11.41
N GLY A 145 -7.14 -2.72 11.31
CA GLY A 145 -8.23 -1.78 11.57
C GLY A 145 -8.33 -0.64 10.55
N LEU A 146 -7.70 -0.78 9.38
CA LEU A 146 -7.69 0.25 8.34
C LEU A 146 -8.99 0.36 7.56
N GLU A 147 -9.95 -0.54 7.80
CA GLU A 147 -11.32 -0.47 7.25
C GLU A 147 -12.01 0.87 7.57
N ARG A 148 -11.57 1.58 8.62
CA ARG A 148 -12.13 2.88 9.02
C ARG A 148 -11.42 4.08 8.38
N THR A 149 -10.17 3.93 7.95
CA THR A 149 -9.33 5.04 7.48
C THR A 149 -9.05 4.97 5.99
N LEU A 150 -8.83 3.79 5.42
CA LEU A 150 -8.56 3.62 3.99
C LEU A 150 -9.84 3.96 3.18
N ARG A 151 -9.73 4.97 2.31
CA ARG A 151 -10.84 5.46 1.49
C ARG A 151 -10.64 5.22 0.00
N VAL A 152 -9.39 5.17 -0.45
CA VAL A 152 -9.03 5.05 -1.86
C VAL A 152 -8.09 3.87 -2.02
N LEU A 153 -8.46 2.95 -2.89
CA LEU A 153 -7.62 1.82 -3.29
C LEU A 153 -7.56 1.77 -4.82
N GLN A 154 -6.35 1.79 -5.36
CA GLN A 154 -6.09 1.67 -6.80
C GLN A 154 -5.28 0.41 -7.05
N LEU A 155 -5.84 -0.50 -7.86
CA LEU A 155 -5.32 -1.82 -8.20
C LEU A 155 -5.19 -1.99 -9.72
N ASP A 156 -5.05 -0.90 -10.47
CA ASP A 156 -5.09 -0.96 -11.93
C ASP A 156 -3.91 -1.75 -12.51
N ASP A 157 -4.07 -2.36 -13.68
CA ASP A 157 -3.00 -3.12 -14.37
C ASP A 157 -2.40 -4.24 -13.50
N ASN A 158 -3.25 -5.14 -13.01
CA ASN A 158 -2.83 -6.34 -12.30
C ASN A 158 -3.54 -7.57 -12.90
N GLU A 159 -3.38 -8.74 -12.29
CA GLU A 159 -3.94 -10.02 -12.72
C GLU A 159 -5.05 -10.47 -11.75
N ILE A 160 -5.93 -9.54 -11.38
CA ILE A 160 -7.00 -9.77 -10.39
C ILE A 160 -8.30 -10.15 -11.10
N HIS A 161 -8.91 -11.25 -10.68
CA HIS A 161 -10.22 -11.71 -11.14
C HIS A 161 -11.30 -11.43 -10.10
N GLU A 162 -10.96 -11.54 -8.81
CA GLU A 162 -11.91 -11.42 -7.71
C GLU A 162 -11.54 -10.32 -6.71
N LEU A 163 -12.53 -9.46 -6.41
CA LEU A 163 -12.42 -8.42 -5.38
C LEU A 163 -13.22 -8.75 -4.11
N SER A 164 -13.84 -9.93 -4.05
CA SER A 164 -14.62 -10.42 -2.90
C SER A 164 -13.87 -10.40 -1.57
N PRO A 165 -12.53 -10.62 -1.50
CA PRO A 165 -11.80 -10.54 -0.23
C PRO A 165 -11.83 -9.14 0.39
N LEU A 166 -11.99 -8.09 -0.43
CA LEU A 166 -12.04 -6.70 0.02
C LEU A 166 -13.47 -6.25 0.41
N SER A 167 -14.47 -7.12 0.34
CA SER A 167 -15.89 -6.79 0.54
C SER A 167 -16.22 -6.10 1.86
N GLY A 168 -15.49 -6.39 2.94
CA GLY A 168 -15.67 -5.72 4.25
C GLY A 168 -15.12 -4.29 4.31
N CYS A 169 -14.27 -3.88 3.36
CA CYS A 169 -13.58 -2.60 3.41
C CYS A 169 -14.54 -1.42 3.15
N ARG A 170 -14.46 -0.35 3.96
CA ARG A 170 -15.27 0.87 3.79
C ARG A 170 -14.61 1.87 2.83
N LEU A 171 -14.16 1.37 1.68
CA LEU A 171 -13.60 2.16 0.58
C LEU A 171 -14.68 3.09 0.01
N ARG A 172 -14.29 4.31 -0.37
CA ARG A 172 -15.14 5.25 -1.13
C ARG A 172 -14.85 5.18 -2.62
N HIS A 173 -13.60 4.94 -2.97
CA HIS A 173 -13.13 4.87 -4.34
C HIS A 173 -12.32 3.59 -4.52
N LEU A 174 -12.75 2.75 -5.44
CA LEU A 174 -12.04 1.54 -5.85
C LEU A 174 -11.79 1.60 -7.35
N SER A 175 -10.54 1.43 -7.75
CA SER A 175 -10.14 1.29 -9.14
C SER A 175 -9.45 -0.06 -9.32
N ALA A 176 -9.94 -0.82 -10.29
CA ALA A 176 -9.37 -2.08 -10.74
C ALA A 176 -9.43 -2.14 -12.28
N ALA A 177 -9.13 -1.02 -12.93
CA ALA A 177 -9.04 -0.94 -14.38
C ALA A 177 -7.91 -1.85 -14.89
N ARG A 178 -8.04 -2.36 -16.10
CA ARG A 178 -7.06 -3.26 -16.75
C ARG A 178 -6.72 -4.47 -15.89
N ASN A 179 -7.76 -5.10 -15.34
CA ASN A 179 -7.70 -6.39 -14.66
C ASN A 179 -8.71 -7.35 -15.31
N PRO A 180 -8.44 -8.67 -15.35
CA PRO A 180 -9.35 -9.68 -15.88
C PRO A 180 -10.50 -10.01 -14.89
N LEU A 181 -11.29 -9.00 -14.51
CA LEU A 181 -12.34 -9.13 -13.50
C LEU A 181 -13.49 -10.04 -13.97
N ASP A 182 -13.95 -10.91 -13.07
CA ASP A 182 -15.26 -11.58 -13.22
C ASP A 182 -16.38 -10.60 -12.84
N PHE A 183 -17.00 -9.99 -13.85
CA PHE A 183 -18.06 -8.99 -13.65
C PHE A 183 -19.33 -9.58 -13.01
N ASP A 184 -19.66 -10.85 -13.27
CA ASP A 184 -20.82 -11.52 -12.68
C ASP A 184 -20.61 -11.73 -11.18
N SER A 185 -19.41 -12.19 -10.80
CA SER A 185 -19.02 -12.34 -9.39
C SER A 185 -18.99 -10.98 -8.67
N LEU A 186 -18.42 -9.95 -9.30
CA LEU A 186 -18.37 -8.60 -8.73
C LEU A 186 -19.77 -7.98 -8.58
N GLY A 187 -20.66 -8.18 -9.56
CA GLY A 187 -22.06 -7.74 -9.51
C GLY A 187 -22.79 -8.34 -8.32
N ARG A 188 -22.76 -9.68 -8.18
CA ARG A 188 -23.34 -10.39 -7.04
C ARG A 188 -22.75 -9.95 -5.69
N THR A 189 -21.43 -9.72 -5.66
CA THR A 189 -20.74 -9.20 -4.48
C THR A 189 -21.29 -7.84 -4.06
N LEU A 190 -21.53 -6.93 -5.01
CA LEU A 190 -22.15 -5.64 -4.73
C LEU A 190 -23.61 -5.77 -4.29
N GLU A 191 -24.41 -6.64 -4.92
CA GLU A 191 -25.80 -6.90 -4.52
C GLU A 191 -25.89 -7.44 -3.09
N ALA A 192 -24.93 -8.26 -2.67
CA ALA A 192 -24.81 -8.77 -1.30
C ALA A 192 -24.40 -7.69 -0.27
N GLY A 193 -24.20 -6.44 -0.69
CA GLY A 193 -23.89 -5.32 0.20
C GLY A 193 -22.40 -5.12 0.50
N ALA A 194 -21.50 -5.74 -0.26
CA ALA A 194 -20.05 -5.52 -0.14
C ALA A 194 -19.67 -4.03 -0.33
N PHE A 195 -18.52 -3.60 0.18
CA PHE A 195 -18.05 -2.22 0.07
C PHE A 195 -19.11 -1.20 0.55
N PRO A 196 -19.48 -1.22 1.84
CA PRO A 196 -20.65 -0.48 2.35
C PRO A 196 -20.54 1.05 2.27
N ALA A 197 -19.37 1.59 1.91
CA ALA A 197 -19.14 3.03 1.75
C ALA A 197 -18.73 3.44 0.33
N LEU A 198 -18.82 2.52 -0.64
CA LEU A 198 -18.36 2.76 -2.00
C LEU A 198 -19.20 3.84 -2.67
N ARG A 199 -18.53 4.74 -3.40
CA ARG A 199 -19.14 5.83 -4.15
C ARG A 199 -18.76 5.80 -5.62
N SER A 200 -17.54 5.36 -5.92
CA SER A 200 -17.12 5.17 -7.30
C SER A 200 -16.37 3.85 -7.48
N LEU A 201 -16.69 3.17 -8.56
CA LEU A 201 -16.00 1.97 -9.03
C LEU A 201 -15.48 2.23 -10.45
N TYR A 202 -14.19 2.00 -10.66
CA TYR A 202 -13.54 2.09 -11.96
C TYR A 202 -13.07 0.71 -12.41
N PHE A 203 -13.43 0.31 -13.62
CA PHE A 203 -12.94 -0.90 -14.27
C PHE A 203 -12.84 -0.69 -15.78
N THR A 204 -12.17 -1.60 -16.46
CA THR A 204 -12.18 -1.66 -17.92
C THR A 204 -12.86 -2.93 -18.38
N ALA A 205 -13.37 -2.92 -19.59
CA ALA A 205 -13.74 -4.12 -20.30
C ALA A 205 -12.98 -4.18 -21.62
N TRP A 206 -12.69 -5.39 -22.08
CA TRP A 206 -12.16 -5.59 -23.42
C TRP A 206 -13.23 -5.23 -24.45
N HIS A 207 -12.80 -4.72 -25.60
CA HIS A 207 -13.73 -4.46 -26.69
C HIS A 207 -14.30 -5.78 -27.21
N ILE A 208 -15.62 -5.95 -27.07
CA ILE A 208 -16.32 -7.12 -27.61
C ILE A 208 -16.67 -6.78 -29.06
N PRO A 209 -16.20 -7.55 -30.06
CA PRO A 209 -16.50 -7.28 -31.46
C PRO A 209 -18.01 -7.33 -31.74
N ALA A 210 -18.46 -6.51 -32.70
CA ALA A 210 -19.87 -6.45 -33.09
C ALA A 210 -20.37 -7.85 -33.53
N GLY A 211 -21.43 -8.33 -32.88
CA GLY A 211 -21.97 -9.69 -33.07
C GLY A 211 -21.83 -10.59 -31.85
N GLU A 212 -20.99 -10.23 -30.87
CA GLU A 212 -20.85 -10.94 -29.59
C GLU A 212 -21.52 -10.20 -28.42
N GLU A 213 -22.47 -9.31 -28.68
CA GLU A 213 -23.21 -8.57 -27.64
C GLU A 213 -23.98 -9.49 -26.66
N GLY A 214 -24.22 -10.75 -27.06
CA GLY A 214 -24.77 -11.80 -26.20
C GLY A 214 -23.74 -12.58 -25.38
N SER A 215 -22.47 -12.16 -25.35
CA SER A 215 -21.44 -12.85 -24.56
C SER A 215 -21.72 -12.75 -23.06
N ALA A 216 -21.25 -13.76 -22.32
CA ALA A 216 -21.35 -13.75 -20.85
C ALA A 216 -20.67 -12.51 -20.24
N GLU A 217 -19.59 -12.02 -20.85
CA GLU A 217 -18.91 -10.82 -20.39
C GLU A 217 -19.78 -9.57 -20.58
N ALA A 218 -20.45 -9.40 -21.72
CA ALA A 218 -21.38 -8.29 -21.95
C ALA A 218 -22.53 -8.30 -20.94
N ALA A 219 -23.11 -9.48 -20.69
CA ALA A 219 -24.16 -9.67 -19.70
C ALA A 219 -23.67 -9.31 -18.29
N GLY A 220 -22.50 -9.80 -17.88
CA GLY A 220 -21.94 -9.52 -16.56
C GLY A 220 -21.58 -8.06 -16.35
N ARG A 221 -21.12 -7.36 -17.39
CA ARG A 221 -20.90 -5.90 -17.33
C ARG A 221 -22.20 -5.13 -17.11
N LEU A 222 -23.26 -5.51 -17.81
CA LEU A 222 -24.59 -4.90 -17.64
C LEU A 222 -25.13 -5.16 -16.22
N ALA A 223 -24.98 -6.39 -15.72
CA ALA A 223 -25.36 -6.76 -14.37
C ALA A 223 -24.57 -5.95 -13.33
N LEU A 224 -23.25 -5.82 -13.49
CA LEU A 224 -22.40 -5.02 -12.61
C LEU A 224 -22.80 -3.54 -12.61
N LYS A 225 -23.11 -2.97 -13.78
CA LYS A 225 -23.58 -1.59 -13.90
C LYS A 225 -24.92 -1.40 -13.19
N ALA A 226 -25.87 -2.31 -13.38
CA ALA A 226 -27.16 -2.29 -12.68
C ALA A 226 -26.99 -2.39 -11.16
N ALA A 227 -26.10 -3.26 -10.68
CA ALA A 227 -25.78 -3.39 -9.26
C ALA A 227 -25.16 -2.10 -8.67
N CYS A 228 -24.33 -1.40 -9.45
CA CYS A 228 -23.79 -0.08 -9.06
C CYS A 228 -24.91 0.97 -8.96
N GLU A 229 -25.77 1.06 -9.98
CA GLU A 229 -26.89 2.02 -10.03
C GLU A 229 -27.88 1.81 -8.88
N ALA A 230 -28.27 0.55 -8.62
CA ALA A 230 -29.15 0.18 -7.51
C ALA A 230 -28.61 0.63 -6.14
N ARG A 231 -27.29 0.78 -6.02
CA ARG A 231 -26.59 1.20 -4.80
C ARG A 231 -26.17 2.67 -4.79
N GLY A 232 -26.48 3.43 -5.84
CA GLY A 232 -26.01 4.81 -6.00
C GLY A 232 -24.48 4.93 -6.12
N VAL A 233 -23.81 3.87 -6.57
CA VAL A 233 -22.37 3.87 -6.87
C VAL A 233 -22.17 4.35 -8.30
N THR A 234 -21.33 5.37 -8.48
CA THR A 234 -20.94 5.82 -9.83
C THR A 234 -19.99 4.79 -10.44
N CYS A 235 -20.43 4.19 -11.54
CA CYS A 235 -19.68 3.19 -12.28
C CYS A 235 -18.98 3.84 -13.48
N HIS A 236 -17.66 3.71 -13.54
CA HIS A 236 -16.84 4.15 -14.66
C HIS A 236 -16.26 2.93 -15.38
N CYS A 237 -16.80 2.63 -16.56
CA CYS A 237 -16.31 1.57 -17.43
C CYS A 237 -15.59 2.22 -18.62
N ALA A 238 -14.30 1.92 -18.78
CA ALA A 238 -13.55 2.25 -19.99
C ALA A 238 -13.45 1.03 -20.90
N LEU A 239 -13.62 1.22 -22.21
CA LEU A 239 -13.37 0.18 -23.21
C LEU A 239 -11.90 0.25 -23.61
N LEU A 240 -11.23 -0.90 -23.60
CA LEU A 240 -9.87 -1.02 -24.15
C LEU A 240 -9.97 -1.32 -25.64
N GLU A 241 -9.29 -0.52 -26.45
CA GLU A 241 -9.05 -0.81 -27.87
C GLU A 241 -7.83 -1.74 -27.96
N ASP A 242 -7.88 -2.72 -28.86
CA ASP A 242 -6.79 -3.68 -29.12
C ASP A 242 -5.55 -3.03 -29.75
#